data_AF-A0A0K2SM63-F1
#
_entry.id   AF-A0A0K2SM63-F1
#
_cell.length_a   1.000
_cell.length_b   1.000
_cell.length_c   1.000
_cell.angle_alpha   90.00
_cell.angle_beta   90.00
_cell.angle_gamma   90.00
#
_symmetry.space_group_name_H-M   'P 1'
#
loop_
_entity.id
_entity.type
_entity.pdbx_description
1 polymer ?
#
loop_
_entity_poly.entity_id
_entity_poly.type
_entity_poly.pdbx_seq_one_letter_code
_entity_poly.pdbx_strand_id
1 'polypeptide(L)'
;MDPEDGAFRERILLVLDAPLGRARRMVEKLNAMGVAIRWERVQELPGNENVGRPHVARAMVETGYIQQVSEAFTEEYIAVGGRAYVERYKLTPEEGIDLIRSAGGVPVLAHPGRFRAEDDPLPDAFMERLARAGLMGVEVFYPRHTEAMVRHYRELAEDWA
;
A
#
# COMPACT_ATOMS: atom_id res chain seq x y z
N MET A 1 8.94 8.22 20.31
CA MET A 1 9.28 7.77 18.96
C MET A 1 10.60 8.41 18.57
N ASP A 2 11.60 7.61 18.24
CA ASP A 2 12.88 8.08 17.70
C ASP A 2 12.83 8.04 16.15
N PRO A 3 12.71 9.20 15.47
CA PRO A 3 12.71 9.25 14.01
C PRO A 3 14.08 8.96 13.37
N GLU A 4 15.15 8.93 14.17
CA GLU A 4 16.51 8.63 13.72
C GLU A 4 16.89 7.15 13.93
N ASP A 5 15.98 6.32 14.45
CA ASP A 5 16.20 4.88 14.58
C ASP A 5 16.51 4.24 13.21
N GLY A 6 17.68 3.64 13.10
CA GLY A 6 18.20 3.13 11.84
C GLY A 6 17.35 2.02 11.23
N ALA A 7 16.85 1.10 12.06
CA ALA A 7 16.02 -0.02 11.60
C ALA A 7 14.63 0.47 11.16
N PHE A 8 14.07 1.42 11.90
CA PHE A 8 12.81 2.09 11.57
C PHE A 8 12.89 2.82 10.23
N ARG A 9 13.95 3.61 10.04
CA ARG A 9 14.20 4.33 8.78
C ARG A 9 14.43 3.39 7.62
N GLU A 10 15.22 2.34 7.78
CA GLU A 10 15.44 1.33 6.73
C GLU A 10 14.11 0.70 6.30
N ARG A 11 13.27 0.29 7.25
CA ARG A 11 11.97 -0.33 6.94
C ARG A 11 10.99 0.64 6.31
N ILE A 12 10.95 1.90 6.76
CA ILE A 12 10.15 2.95 6.12
C ILE A 12 10.64 3.21 4.70
N LEU A 13 11.96 3.32 4.48
CA LEU A 13 12.52 3.54 3.16
C LEU A 13 12.17 2.39 2.22
N LEU A 14 12.15 1.13 2.69
CA LEU A 14 11.67 0.00 1.89
C LEU A 14 10.19 0.16 1.47
N VAL A 15 9.34 0.67 2.36
CA VAL A 15 7.91 0.93 2.07
C VAL A 15 7.73 2.14 1.14
N LEU A 16 8.55 3.19 1.31
CA LEU A 16 8.48 4.45 0.56
C LEU A 16 9.16 4.38 -0.82
N ASP A 17 10.26 3.64 -0.96
CA ASP A 17 10.94 3.41 -2.24
C ASP A 17 10.24 2.34 -3.09
N ALA A 18 9.35 1.55 -2.46
CA ALA A 18 8.58 0.52 -3.13
C ALA A 18 7.86 0.97 -4.41
N PRO A 19 7.28 2.17 -4.55
CA PRO A 19 6.63 2.59 -5.79
C PRO A 19 7.62 2.82 -6.94
N LEU A 20 8.67 3.62 -6.72
CA LEU A 20 9.67 3.98 -7.74
C LEU A 20 10.51 2.77 -8.16
N GLY A 21 11.11 2.08 -7.20
CA GLY A 21 11.95 0.91 -7.47
C GLY A 21 11.16 -0.22 -8.14
N ARG A 22 9.89 -0.39 -7.78
CA ARG A 22 9.02 -1.39 -8.41
C ARG A 22 8.66 -1.03 -9.84
N ALA A 23 8.27 0.22 -10.10
CA ALA A 23 7.98 0.66 -11.45
C ALA A 23 9.21 0.52 -12.37
N ARG A 24 10.40 0.84 -11.86
CA ARG A 24 11.67 0.63 -12.59
C ARG A 24 11.93 -0.84 -12.91
N ARG A 25 11.78 -1.73 -11.93
CA ARG A 25 11.92 -3.18 -12.15
C ARG A 25 10.88 -3.74 -13.14
N MET A 26 9.67 -3.19 -13.17
CA MET A 26 8.68 -3.55 -14.19
C MET A 26 9.15 -3.14 -15.59
N VAL A 27 9.70 -1.93 -15.73
CA VAL A 27 10.27 -1.44 -16.98
C VAL A 27 11.44 -2.31 -17.44
N GLU A 28 12.33 -2.71 -16.53
CA GLU A 28 13.43 -3.63 -16.84
C GLU A 28 12.92 -4.99 -17.37
N LYS A 29 11.91 -5.57 -16.73
CA LYS A 29 11.27 -6.81 -17.22
C LYS A 29 10.62 -6.63 -18.58
N LEU A 30 9.90 -5.53 -18.81
CA LEU A 30 9.27 -5.22 -20.09
C LEU A 30 10.31 -4.99 -21.21
N ASN A 31 11.40 -4.30 -20.91
CA ASN A 31 12.54 -4.13 -21.84
C ASN A 31 13.14 -5.49 -22.23
N ALA A 32 13.30 -6.41 -21.27
CA ALA A 32 13.76 -7.77 -21.54
C ALA A 32 12.76 -8.59 -22.41
N MET A 33 11.49 -8.19 -22.44
CA MET A 33 10.45 -8.75 -23.32
C MET A 33 10.35 -8.03 -24.68
N GLY A 34 11.19 -7.02 -24.93
CA GLY A 34 11.22 -6.27 -26.18
C GLY A 34 10.35 -5.00 -26.20
N VAL A 35 9.77 -4.60 -25.06
CA VAL A 35 9.06 -3.32 -24.95
C VAL A 35 10.07 -2.22 -24.65
N ALA A 36 10.47 -1.44 -25.64
CA ALA A 36 11.55 -0.43 -25.53
C ALA A 36 11.12 0.82 -24.72
N ILE A 37 11.02 0.68 -23.40
CA ILE A 37 10.60 1.74 -22.48
C ILE A 37 11.83 2.41 -21.85
N ARG A 38 11.95 3.73 -21.98
CA ARG A 38 12.92 4.53 -21.23
C ARG A 38 12.38 4.84 -19.83
N TRP A 39 13.15 4.54 -18.80
CA TRP A 39 12.74 4.76 -17.41
C TRP A 39 12.44 6.24 -17.13
N GLU A 40 13.28 7.14 -17.64
CA GLU A 40 13.15 8.59 -17.47
C GLU A 40 11.80 9.06 -18.00
N ARG A 41 11.36 8.47 -19.13
CA ARG A 41 10.06 8.82 -19.72
C ARG A 41 8.91 8.44 -18.80
N VAL A 42 8.99 7.31 -18.09
CA VAL A 42 7.96 6.88 -17.14
C VAL A 42 7.83 7.87 -15.97
N GLN A 43 8.95 8.49 -15.55
CA GLN A 43 8.97 9.48 -14.47
C GLN A 43 8.38 10.84 -14.89
N GLU A 44 8.46 11.18 -16.18
CA GLU A 44 7.91 12.41 -16.75
C GLU A 44 6.38 12.34 -16.98
N LEU A 45 5.79 11.14 -16.93
CA LEU A 45 4.38 10.98 -17.24
C LEU A 45 3.48 11.62 -16.16
N PRO A 46 2.43 12.36 -16.57
CA PRO A 46 1.55 13.05 -15.62
C PRO A 46 0.68 12.06 -14.82
N GLY A 47 0.62 12.23 -13.51
CA GLY A 47 -0.19 11.44 -12.59
C GLY A 47 0.22 11.70 -11.14
N ASN A 48 -0.73 11.57 -10.20
CA ASN A 48 -0.53 11.96 -8.80
C ASN A 48 0.66 11.25 -8.15
N GLU A 49 1.63 12.06 -7.72
CA GLU A 49 2.60 11.93 -6.61
C GLU A 49 3.47 10.65 -6.50
N ASN A 50 3.16 9.55 -7.19
CA ASN A 50 3.91 8.29 -7.13
C ASN A 50 3.91 7.55 -8.48
N VAL A 51 5.10 7.30 -9.04
CA VAL A 51 5.27 6.46 -10.24
C VAL A 51 4.89 5.02 -9.92
N GLY A 52 4.14 4.38 -10.81
CA GLY A 52 3.55 3.06 -10.55
C GLY A 52 3.03 2.39 -11.83
N ARG A 53 2.28 1.28 -11.69
CA ARG A 53 1.75 0.48 -12.82
C ARG A 53 1.02 1.31 -13.87
N PRO A 54 0.16 2.30 -13.52
CA PRO A 54 -0.50 3.12 -14.53
C PRO A 54 0.47 3.91 -15.40
N HIS A 55 1.57 4.40 -14.83
CA HIS A 55 2.62 5.11 -15.56
C HIS A 55 3.38 4.16 -16.50
N VAL A 56 3.71 2.96 -16.03
CA VAL A 56 4.33 1.91 -16.86
C VAL A 56 3.43 1.54 -18.05
N ALA A 57 2.13 1.32 -17.81
CA ALA A 57 1.17 1.01 -18.87
C ALA A 57 1.06 2.13 -19.91
N ARG A 58 1.06 3.40 -19.48
CA ARG A 58 1.07 4.55 -20.39
C ARG A 58 2.33 4.61 -21.23
N ALA A 59 3.49 4.31 -20.64
CA ALA A 59 4.74 4.23 -21.38
C ALA A 59 4.72 3.10 -22.42
N MET A 60 4.09 1.95 -22.12
CA MET A 60 3.88 0.90 -23.12
C MET A 60 3.04 1.39 -24.32
N VAL A 61 1.99 2.19 -24.05
CA VAL A 61 1.19 2.80 -25.13
C VAL A 61 2.03 3.77 -25.96
N GLU A 62 2.85 4.63 -25.32
CA GLU A 62 3.72 5.59 -26.05
C GLU A 62 4.75 4.89 -26.95
N THR A 63 5.21 3.68 -26.59
CA THR A 63 6.09 2.88 -27.46
C THR A 63 5.36 2.25 -28.66
N GLY A 64 4.04 2.28 -28.69
CA GLY A 64 3.21 1.60 -29.69
C GLY A 64 3.13 0.08 -29.49
N TYR A 65 3.64 -0.46 -28.37
CA TYR A 65 3.63 -1.89 -28.08
C TYR A 65 2.23 -2.42 -27.72
N ILE A 66 1.38 -1.56 -27.14
CA ILE A 66 -0.05 -1.81 -26.88
C ILE A 66 -0.86 -0.59 -27.34
N GLN A 67 -2.16 -0.77 -27.61
CA GLN A 67 -3.01 0.31 -28.12
C GLN A 67 -3.69 1.11 -27.00
N GLN A 68 -4.00 0.48 -25.88
CA GLN A 68 -4.63 1.13 -24.73
C GLN A 68 -4.10 0.61 -23.38
N VAL A 69 -4.18 1.46 -22.36
CA VAL A 69 -3.66 1.20 -21.01
C VAL A 69 -4.17 -0.09 -20.39
N SER A 70 -5.43 -0.48 -20.65
CA SER A 70 -6.04 -1.69 -20.09
C SER A 70 -5.35 -2.97 -20.58
N GLU A 71 -4.75 -2.98 -21.77
CA GLU A 71 -4.02 -4.15 -22.29
C GLU A 71 -2.80 -4.51 -21.45
N ALA A 72 -2.20 -3.53 -20.76
CA ALA A 72 -1.08 -3.77 -19.84
C ALA A 72 -1.49 -4.61 -18.63
N PHE A 73 -2.77 -4.67 -18.28
CA PHE A 73 -3.28 -5.35 -17.08
C PHE A 73 -3.70 -6.79 -17.35
N THR A 74 -2.84 -7.53 -18.06
CA THR A 74 -2.97 -8.97 -18.34
C THR A 74 -1.80 -9.75 -17.73
N GLU A 75 -1.97 -11.08 -17.60
CA GLU A 75 -0.90 -11.98 -17.14
C GLU A 75 0.35 -11.94 -18.04
N GLU A 76 0.17 -11.57 -19.31
CA GLU A 76 1.30 -11.37 -20.21
C GLU A 76 2.20 -10.22 -19.76
N TYR A 77 1.66 -9.21 -19.08
CA TYR A 77 2.39 -7.99 -18.73
C TYR A 77 2.40 -7.71 -17.22
N ILE A 78 1.69 -6.67 -16.78
CA ILE A 78 1.81 -6.10 -15.43
C ILE A 78 0.55 -6.31 -14.60
N ALA A 79 -0.34 -7.25 -14.97
CA ALA A 79 -1.37 -7.75 -14.05
C ALA A 79 -0.74 -8.32 -12.77
N VAL A 80 -1.53 -8.50 -11.72
CA VAL A 80 -1.05 -9.24 -10.55
C VAL A 80 -0.69 -10.66 -11.00
N GLY A 81 0.53 -11.10 -10.70
CA GLY A 81 1.06 -12.39 -11.16
C GLY A 81 1.59 -12.41 -12.59
N GLY A 82 1.49 -11.31 -13.35
CA GLY A 82 1.95 -11.25 -14.73
C GLY A 82 3.47 -11.27 -14.91
N ARG A 83 3.95 -11.53 -16.13
CA ARG A 83 5.38 -11.74 -16.43
C ARG A 83 6.27 -10.58 -15.99
N ALA A 84 5.81 -9.35 -16.24
CA ALA A 84 6.50 -8.12 -15.86
C ALA A 84 6.06 -7.58 -14.48
N TYR A 85 5.17 -8.29 -13.77
CA TYR A 85 4.75 -7.88 -12.45
C TYR A 85 5.89 -7.97 -11.45
N VAL A 86 5.91 -6.99 -10.55
CA VAL A 86 6.80 -6.96 -9.40
C VAL A 86 5.89 -6.76 -8.20
N GLU A 87 6.04 -7.60 -7.18
CA GLU A 87 5.22 -7.49 -5.99
C GLU A 87 5.57 -6.20 -5.22
N ARG A 88 4.54 -5.56 -4.65
CA ARG A 88 4.75 -4.42 -3.77
C ARG A 88 5.16 -4.96 -2.41
N TYR A 89 6.27 -4.48 -1.88
CA TYR A 89 6.60 -4.70 -0.47
C TYR A 89 5.50 -4.12 0.41
N LYS A 90 4.91 -4.95 1.26
CA LYS A 90 3.90 -4.58 2.23
C LYS A 90 4.31 -5.16 3.56
N LEU A 91 4.22 -4.35 4.60
CA LEU A 91 4.22 -4.86 5.96
C LEU A 91 2.86 -5.49 6.23
N THR A 92 2.83 -6.60 6.96
CA THR A 92 1.60 -7.02 7.62
C THR A 92 1.22 -5.97 8.69
N PRO A 93 -0.05 -5.89 9.10
CA PRO A 93 -0.44 -5.03 10.22
C PRO A 93 0.41 -5.27 11.47
N GLU A 94 0.71 -6.54 11.78
CA GLU A 94 1.53 -6.95 12.93
C GLU A 94 2.99 -6.47 12.78
N GLU A 95 3.60 -6.63 11.61
CA GLU A 95 4.94 -6.08 11.35
C GLU A 95 4.97 -4.55 11.46
N GLY A 96 3.89 -3.88 11.04
CA GLY A 96 3.74 -2.43 11.18
C GLY A 96 3.63 -2.00 12.65
N ILE A 97 2.87 -2.72 13.46
CA ILE A 97 2.75 -2.51 14.90
C ILE A 97 4.11 -2.68 15.57
N ASP A 98 4.80 -3.80 15.33
CA ASP A 98 6.10 -4.10 15.90
C ASP A 98 7.14 -3.03 15.52
N LEU A 99 7.14 -2.62 14.24
CA LEU A 99 8.03 -1.57 13.75
C LEU A 99 7.81 -0.24 14.50
N ILE A 100 6.55 0.21 14.62
CA ILE A 100 6.23 1.47 15.32
C ILE A 100 6.63 1.38 16.80
N ARG A 101 6.35 0.25 17.47
CA ARG A 101 6.69 0.05 18.87
C ARG A 101 8.19 -0.02 19.11
N SER A 102 8.94 -0.69 18.24
CA SER A 102 10.40 -0.79 18.33
C SER A 102 11.07 0.59 18.25
N ALA A 103 10.49 1.51 17.48
CA ALA A 103 10.91 2.91 17.42
C ALA A 103 10.38 3.77 18.58
N GLY A 104 9.70 3.19 19.58
CA GLY A 104 9.09 3.90 20.70
C GLY A 104 7.88 4.77 20.33
N GLY A 105 7.17 4.41 19.25
CA GLY A 105 5.92 5.05 18.82
C GLY A 105 4.67 4.35 19.37
N VAL A 106 3.51 4.96 19.09
CA VAL A 106 2.20 4.44 19.49
C VAL A 106 1.44 4.02 18.22
N PRO A 107 1.26 2.72 17.96
CA PRO A 107 0.57 2.24 16.76
C PRO A 107 -0.94 2.46 16.89
N VAL A 108 -1.52 3.15 15.90
CA VAL A 108 -2.95 3.45 15.82
C VAL A 108 -3.49 2.99 14.47
N LEU A 109 -4.61 2.26 14.49
CA LEU A 109 -5.27 1.79 13.27
C LEU A 109 -6.09 2.93 12.65
N ALA A 110 -5.59 3.47 11.54
CA ALA A 110 -6.28 4.54 10.82
C ALA A 110 -7.49 4.01 10.03
N HIS A 111 -8.59 4.77 10.09
CA HIS A 111 -9.80 4.68 9.28
C HIS A 111 -10.24 3.26 8.89
N PRO A 112 -10.47 2.35 9.86
CA PRO A 112 -10.79 0.94 9.60
C PRO A 112 -12.04 0.72 8.72
N GLY A 113 -13.00 1.66 8.72
CA GLY A 113 -14.19 1.61 7.87
C GLY A 113 -14.01 2.14 6.44
N ARG A 114 -12.85 2.70 6.07
CA ARG A 114 -12.65 3.42 4.79
C ARG A 114 -13.05 2.62 3.53
N PHE A 115 -12.79 1.32 3.51
CA PHE A 115 -13.02 0.45 2.35
C PHE A 115 -14.13 -0.58 2.59
N ARG A 116 -14.88 -0.44 3.68
CA ARG A 116 -15.97 -1.35 4.03
C ARG A 116 -17.28 -0.87 3.45
N ALA A 117 -18.24 -1.79 3.34
CA ALA A 117 -19.62 -1.44 3.08
C ALA A 117 -20.19 -0.66 4.28
N GLU A 118 -21.35 -0.04 4.08
CA GLU A 118 -22.09 0.59 5.20
C GLU A 118 -22.39 -0.46 6.28
N ASP A 119 -22.19 -0.07 7.55
CA ASP A 119 -22.41 -0.89 8.74
C ASP A 119 -21.68 -2.25 8.78
N ASP A 120 -20.56 -2.34 8.08
CA ASP A 120 -19.72 -3.54 8.01
C ASP A 120 -18.34 -3.27 8.64
N PRO A 121 -18.21 -3.14 9.98
CA PRO A 121 -16.92 -2.85 10.61
C PRO A 121 -15.89 -3.97 10.36
N LEU A 122 -14.62 -3.74 10.68
CA LEU A 122 -13.64 -4.83 10.69
C LEU A 122 -14.06 -5.90 11.72
N PRO A 123 -13.85 -7.19 11.42
CA PRO A 123 -14.19 -8.24 12.37
C PRO A 123 -13.47 -8.08 13.71
N ASP A 124 -14.18 -8.26 14.82
CA ASP A 124 -13.66 -8.13 16.19
C ASP A 124 -12.42 -9.02 16.39
N ALA A 125 -12.46 -10.25 15.87
CA ALA A 125 -11.33 -11.17 15.93
C ALA A 125 -10.06 -10.64 15.23
N PHE A 126 -10.21 -9.86 14.16
CA PHE A 126 -9.08 -9.19 13.51
C PHE A 126 -8.55 -8.06 14.40
N MET A 127 -9.45 -7.26 14.97
CA MET A 127 -9.08 -6.15 15.85
C MET A 127 -8.39 -6.65 17.14
N GLU A 128 -8.92 -7.69 17.78
CA GLU A 128 -8.28 -8.35 18.92
C GLU A 128 -6.90 -8.91 18.58
N ARG A 129 -6.73 -9.45 17.36
CA ARG A 129 -5.42 -9.94 16.92
C ARG A 129 -4.40 -8.81 16.85
N LEU A 130 -4.81 -7.64 16.37
CA LEU A 130 -3.95 -6.45 16.36
C LEU A 130 -3.69 -5.93 17.78
N ALA A 131 -4.69 -5.93 18.66
CA ALA A 131 -4.52 -5.57 20.07
C ALA A 131 -3.49 -6.49 20.75
N ARG A 132 -3.59 -7.81 20.53
CA ARG A 132 -2.59 -8.80 21.01
C ARG A 132 -1.19 -8.58 20.44
N ALA A 133 -1.08 -8.09 19.20
CA ALA A 133 0.20 -7.68 18.61
C ALA A 133 0.74 -6.36 19.19
N GLY A 134 -0.07 -5.60 19.94
CA GLY A 134 0.33 -4.35 20.59
C GLY A 134 -0.19 -3.10 19.91
N LEU A 135 -1.27 -3.18 19.15
CA LEU A 135 -2.02 -1.99 18.73
C LEU A 135 -2.49 -1.21 19.97
N MET A 136 -2.30 0.11 19.95
CA MET A 136 -2.57 0.97 21.11
C MET A 136 -3.69 1.99 20.86
N GLY A 137 -4.30 1.96 19.69
CA GLY A 137 -5.44 2.82 19.37
C GLY A 137 -6.10 2.49 18.04
N VAL A 138 -7.29 3.05 17.86
CA VAL A 138 -8.06 2.97 16.62
C VAL A 138 -8.68 4.34 16.35
N GLU A 139 -8.67 4.77 15.09
CA GLU A 139 -9.36 6.00 14.68
C GLU A 139 -10.88 5.77 14.66
N VAL A 140 -11.57 6.33 15.65
CA VAL A 140 -13.02 6.19 15.78
C VAL A 140 -13.77 7.16 14.87
N PHE A 141 -13.31 8.41 14.78
CA PHE A 141 -13.99 9.47 14.03
C PHE A 141 -13.35 9.65 12.65
N TYR A 142 -14.06 9.19 11.61
CA TYR A 142 -13.63 9.32 10.22
C TYR A 142 -14.84 9.60 9.32
N PRO A 143 -14.75 10.42 8.24
CA PRO A 143 -15.91 10.82 7.44
C PRO A 143 -16.75 9.69 6.83
N ARG A 144 -16.17 8.50 6.67
CA ARG A 144 -16.85 7.29 6.14
C ARG A 144 -17.39 6.35 7.22
N HIS A 145 -17.19 6.66 8.50
CA HIS A 145 -17.76 5.85 9.57
C HIS A 145 -19.21 6.24 9.80
N THR A 146 -20.10 5.26 9.76
CA THR A 146 -21.49 5.43 10.19
C THR A 146 -21.56 5.58 11.70
N GLU A 147 -22.70 6.03 12.23
CA GLU A 147 -22.90 6.10 13.68
C GLU A 147 -22.72 4.74 14.37
N ALA A 148 -23.12 3.65 13.70
CA ALA A 148 -22.93 2.29 14.18
C ALA A 148 -21.44 1.92 14.24
N MET A 149 -20.65 2.25 13.22
CA MET A 149 -19.20 2.03 13.23
C MET A 149 -18.51 2.85 14.32
N VAL A 150 -18.89 4.11 14.50
CA VAL A 150 -18.35 4.97 15.56
C VAL A 150 -18.62 4.37 16.94
N ARG A 151 -19.85 3.89 17.17
CA ARG A 151 -20.21 3.21 18.42
C ARG A 151 -19.38 1.95 18.64
N HIS A 152 -19.33 1.09 17.63
CA HIS A 152 -18.60 -0.18 17.69
C HIS A 152 -17.11 0.01 18.00
N TYR A 153 -16.40 0.89 17.27
CA TYR A 153 -14.98 1.11 17.52
C TYR A 153 -14.70 1.82 18.85
N ARG A 154 -15.65 2.59 19.39
CA ARG A 154 -15.52 3.17 20.73
C ARG A 154 -15.63 2.09 21.81
N GLU A 155 -16.67 1.28 21.75
CA GLU A 155 -16.88 0.17 22.70
C GLU A 155 -15.66 -0.77 22.70
N LEU A 156 -15.18 -1.15 21.51
CA LEU A 156 -14.00 -2.00 21.38
C LEU A 156 -12.72 -1.38 21.95
N ALA A 157 -12.56 -0.06 21.83
CA ALA A 157 -11.39 0.64 22.36
C ALA A 157 -11.42 0.74 23.89
N GLU A 158 -12.61 0.77 24.51
CA GLU A 158 -12.78 0.73 25.96
C GLU A 158 -12.40 -0.64 26.53
N ASP A 159 -12.67 -1.72 25.79
CA ASP A 159 -12.33 -3.10 26.19
C ASP A 159 -10.81 -3.40 26.16
N TRP A 160 -10.00 -2.54 25.55
CA TRP A 160 -8.53 -2.70 25.44
C TRP A 160 -7.73 -1.94 26.50
N ALA A 161 -8.40 -1.12 27.33
CA ALA A 161 -7.80 -0.30 28.38
C ALA A 161 -7.57 -1.09 29.68
#